data_AF-A0A3B4BA80-F1
#
_entry.id   AF-A0A3B4BA80-F1
#
_cell.length_a   1.000
_cell.length_b   1.000
_cell.length_c   1.000
_cell.angle_alpha   90.00
_cell.angle_beta   90.00
_cell.angle_gamma   90.00
#
_symmetry.space_group_name_H-M   'P 1'
#
loop_
_entity.id
_entity.type
_entity.pdbx_description
1 polymer ?
#
loop_
_entity_poly.entity_id
_entity_poly.type
_entity_poly.pdbx_seq_one_letter_code
_entity_poly.pdbx_strand_id
1 'polypeptide(L)'
;MTDGHRLTCADRPRLTCADGHRLTCADGHRLTCADRPRLTCADGHRLTCADGHRLTCADGHRLTCADGHRLTCADGHRLTCADGHRLTCADGHRLTCADGHRLTCADGLRLTCADRGRSHVSLILS
;
A
#
# COMPACT_ATOMS: atom_id res chain seq x y z
N MET A 1 -20.28 -3.88 -18.97
CA MET A 1 -19.78 -5.21 -18.53
C MET A 1 -19.04 -5.79 -19.74
N THR A 2 -17.75 -6.04 -19.79
CA THR A 2 -16.65 -6.14 -18.82
C THR A 2 -15.42 -5.53 -19.52
N ASP A 3 -14.79 -4.50 -18.96
CA ASP A 3 -13.35 -4.37 -19.23
C ASP A 3 -12.58 -4.30 -17.92
N GLY A 4 -12.77 -5.41 -17.20
CA GLY A 4 -11.98 -5.83 -16.06
C GLY A 4 -10.58 -6.20 -16.50
N HIS A 5 -9.79 -5.23 -16.98
CA HIS A 5 -8.39 -5.46 -17.33
C HIS A 5 -7.63 -5.99 -16.10
N ARG A 6 -7.46 -7.31 -16.06
CA ARG A 6 -6.62 -8.02 -15.10
C ARG A 6 -5.24 -8.15 -15.73
N LEU A 7 -4.28 -7.38 -15.22
CA LEU A 7 -2.87 -7.55 -15.59
C LEU A 7 -2.21 -8.50 -14.60
N THR A 8 -1.52 -9.51 -15.13
CA THR A 8 -0.62 -10.36 -14.35
C THR A 8 0.78 -10.28 -14.98
N CYS A 9 1.79 -10.00 -14.17
CA CYS A 9 3.19 -10.00 -14.58
C CYS A 9 4.02 -10.80 -13.58
N ALA A 10 4.98 -11.58 -14.08
CA ALA A 10 5.94 -12.29 -13.24
C ALA A 10 7.05 -11.33 -12.80
N ASP A 11 7.77 -10.75 -13.75
CA ASP A 11 8.83 -9.78 -13.50
C ASP A 11 8.60 -8.56 -14.39
N ARG A 12 8.53 -7.38 -13.78
CA ARG A 12 8.64 -6.12 -14.53
C ARG A 12 9.52 -5.10 -13.82
N PRO A 13 10.58 -4.60 -14.49
CA PRO A 13 11.38 -3.52 -13.92
C PRO A 13 10.56 -2.23 -13.78
N ARG A 14 9.65 -1.97 -14.73
CA ARG A 14 8.75 -0.82 -14.71
C ARG A 14 7.39 -1.18 -15.29
N LEU A 15 6.33 -0.79 -14.58
CA LEU A 15 4.97 -0.83 -15.08
C LEU A 15 4.26 0.46 -14.71
N THR A 16 3.67 1.10 -15.70
CA THR A 16 2.75 2.21 -15.52
C THR A 16 1.42 1.80 -16.10
N CYS A 17 0.35 2.00 -15.34
CA CYS A 17 -1.00 1.77 -15.81
C CYS A 17 -1.91 2.90 -15.33
N ALA A 18 -2.68 3.48 -16.26
CA ALA A 18 -3.69 4.47 -15.90
C ALA A 18 -4.86 3.77 -15.18
N ASP A 19 -5.51 2.83 -15.88
CA ASP A 19 -6.70 2.16 -15.37
C ASP A 19 -6.58 0.65 -15.38
N GLY A 20 -7.20 0.00 -14.39
CA GLY A 20 -7.46 -1.42 -14.46
C GLY A 20 -8.04 -1.99 -13.18
N HIS A 21 -8.91 -2.99 -13.32
CA HIS A 21 -9.58 -3.56 -12.16
C HIS A 21 -8.64 -4.35 -11.24
N ARG A 22 -7.61 -5.01 -11.79
CA ARG A 22 -6.70 -5.85 -10.99
C ARG A 22 -5.27 -5.88 -11.53
N LEU A 23 -4.28 -5.58 -10.68
CA LEU A 23 -2.86 -5.87 -10.91
C LEU A 23 -2.41 -7.05 -10.06
N THR A 24 -1.62 -7.94 -10.62
CA THR A 24 -0.85 -8.92 -9.87
C THR A 24 0.56 -8.95 -10.44
N CYS A 25 1.55 -8.62 -9.62
CA CYS A 25 2.97 -8.64 -9.98
C CYS A 25 3.69 -9.55 -8.99
N ALA A 26 4.55 -10.47 -9.46
CA ALA A 26 5.42 -11.20 -8.54
C ALA A 26 6.59 -10.30 -8.14
N ASP A 27 7.38 -9.81 -9.10
CA ASP A 27 8.49 -8.88 -8.86
C ASP A 27 8.30 -7.59 -9.67
N GLY A 28 8.30 -6.45 -8.97
CA GLY A 28 8.13 -5.13 -9.56
C GLY A 28 9.08 -4.09 -8.97
N HIS A 29 10.09 -3.68 -9.72
CA HIS A 29 10.98 -2.60 -9.27
C HIS A 29 10.25 -1.25 -9.15
N ARG A 30 9.41 -0.91 -10.12
CA ARG A 30 8.63 0.34 -10.11
C ARG A 30 7.25 0.14 -10.72
N LEU A 31 6.23 0.10 -9.87
CA LEU A 31 4.83 -0.02 -10.26
C LEU A 31 4.12 1.30 -9.96
N THR A 32 3.54 1.91 -10.99
CA THR A 32 2.75 3.16 -10.87
C THR A 32 1.36 2.93 -11.44
N CYS A 33 0.34 3.22 -10.65
CA CYS A 33 -1.07 3.05 -10.98
C CYS A 33 -1.82 4.34 -10.66
N ALA A 34 -2.70 4.81 -11.56
CA ALA A 34 -3.62 5.90 -11.21
C ALA A 34 -4.82 5.30 -10.47
N ASP A 35 -5.66 4.53 -11.15
CA ASP A 35 -6.90 4.01 -10.59
C ASP A 35 -6.92 2.48 -10.63
N ARG A 36 -6.81 1.85 -9.44
CA ARG A 36 -6.91 0.39 -9.33
C ARG A 36 -7.67 -0.08 -8.09
N PRO A 37 -8.83 -0.72 -8.28
CA PRO A 37 -9.55 -1.37 -7.19
C PRO A 37 -8.73 -2.43 -6.46
N ARG A 38 -7.86 -3.17 -7.17
CA ARG A 38 -7.02 -4.22 -6.57
C ARG A 38 -5.62 -4.22 -7.15
N LEU A 39 -4.63 -4.12 -6.28
CA LEU A 39 -3.22 -4.32 -6.62
C LEU A 39 -2.62 -5.31 -5.64
N THR A 40 -1.92 -6.31 -6.17
CA THR A 40 -1.16 -7.29 -5.42
C THR A 40 0.25 -7.35 -5.97
N CYS A 41 1.24 -7.19 -5.11
CA CYS A 41 2.66 -7.36 -5.41
C CYS A 41 3.23 -8.38 -4.42
N ALA A 42 4.04 -9.35 -4.86
CA ALA A 42 4.85 -10.10 -3.90
C ALA A 42 6.02 -9.20 -3.49
N ASP A 43 6.91 -8.88 -4.41
CA ASP A 43 8.12 -8.09 -4.15
C ASP A 43 8.08 -6.78 -4.94
N GLY A 44 8.15 -5.65 -4.22
CA GLY A 44 7.99 -4.33 -4.78
C GLY A 44 8.97 -3.31 -4.23
N HIS A 45 9.92 -2.85 -5.04
CA HIS A 45 10.83 -1.78 -4.58
C HIS A 45 10.10 -0.44 -4.44
N ARG A 46 9.29 -0.07 -5.43
CA ARG A 46 8.55 1.19 -5.42
C ARG A 46 7.16 1.02 -6.02
N LEU A 47 6.17 1.08 -5.16
CA LEU A 47 4.76 1.02 -5.50
C LEU A 47 4.13 2.40 -5.29
N THR A 48 3.43 2.89 -6.29
CA THR A 48 2.70 4.15 -6.22
C THR A 48 1.31 3.96 -6.80
N CYS A 49 0.28 4.25 -6.00
CA CYS A 49 -1.12 4.23 -6.39
C CYS A 49 -1.71 5.60 -6.10
N ALA A 50 -2.42 6.21 -7.04
CA ALA A 50 -3.21 7.40 -6.71
C ALA A 50 -4.45 6.96 -5.94
N ASP A 51 -5.26 6.10 -6.54
CA ASP A 51 -6.53 5.64 -5.99
C ASP A 51 -6.61 4.11 -5.94
N GLY A 52 -6.77 3.58 -4.73
CA GLY A 52 -6.69 2.14 -4.47
C GLY A 52 -7.67 1.65 -3.42
N HIS A 53 -8.65 0.83 -3.81
CA HIS A 53 -9.53 0.20 -2.81
C HIS A 53 -8.79 -0.87 -1.99
N ARG A 54 -7.94 -1.68 -2.63
CA ARG A 54 -7.19 -2.74 -1.94
C ARG A 54 -5.79 -2.91 -2.51
N LEU A 55 -4.82 -2.51 -1.70
CA LEU A 55 -3.39 -2.62 -1.98
C LEU A 55 -2.79 -3.69 -1.06
N THR A 56 -2.14 -4.68 -1.64
CA THR A 56 -1.46 -5.75 -0.89
C THR A 56 -0.05 -5.94 -1.43
N CYS A 57 0.93 -5.89 -0.54
CA CYS A 57 2.33 -6.17 -0.82
C CYS A 57 2.82 -7.22 0.19
N ALA A 58 3.58 -8.23 -0.25
CA ALA A 58 4.33 -9.04 0.70
C ALA A 58 5.53 -8.20 1.16
N ASP A 59 6.48 -7.94 0.25
CA ASP A 59 7.74 -7.27 0.59
C ASP A 59 7.87 -5.97 -0.20
N GLY A 60 7.94 -4.86 0.53
CA GLY A 60 7.82 -3.53 -0.03
C GLY A 60 8.84 -2.54 0.51
N HIS A 61 9.77 -2.08 -0.33
CA HIS A 61 10.69 -1.03 0.13
C HIS A 61 10.00 0.32 0.29
N ARG A 62 9.15 0.70 -0.67
CA ARG A 62 8.44 1.98 -0.64
C ARG A 62 7.06 1.84 -1.25
N LEU A 63 6.04 1.96 -0.39
CA LEU A 63 4.65 2.06 -0.80
C LEU A 63 4.16 3.49 -0.60
N THR A 64 3.52 4.03 -1.63
CA THR A 64 2.85 5.34 -1.57
C THR A 64 1.46 5.22 -2.14
N CYS A 65 0.47 5.64 -1.37
CA CYS A 65 -0.92 5.75 -1.79
C CYS A 65 -1.39 7.18 -1.53
N ALA A 66 -2.09 7.81 -2.48
CA ALA A 66 -2.83 9.03 -2.14
C ALA A 66 -4.08 8.59 -1.36
N ASP A 67 -4.98 7.87 -2.01
CA ASP A 67 -6.28 7.51 -1.45
C ASP A 67 -6.47 5.99 -1.42
N GLY A 68 -6.56 5.45 -0.21
CA GLY A 68 -6.46 4.01 0.05
C GLY A 68 -7.48 3.49 1.04
N HIS A 69 -8.47 2.70 0.60
CA HIS A 69 -9.40 2.11 1.57
C HIS A 69 -8.75 1.03 2.44
N ARG A 70 -7.92 0.17 1.83
CA ARG A 70 -7.23 -0.90 2.55
C ARG A 70 -5.82 -1.12 2.01
N LEU A 71 -4.85 -0.81 2.85
CA LEU A 71 -3.44 -1.08 2.60
C LEU A 71 -2.97 -2.19 3.54
N THR A 72 -2.33 -3.21 2.97
CA THR A 72 -1.75 -4.31 3.73
C THR A 72 -0.35 -4.59 3.20
N CYS A 73 0.64 -4.58 4.08
CA CYS A 73 2.01 -4.96 3.81
C CYS A 73 2.42 -6.04 4.82
N ALA A 74 3.10 -7.10 4.39
CA ALA A 74 3.78 -7.97 5.34
C ALA A 74 5.01 -7.21 5.83
N ASP A 75 5.99 -7.00 4.95
CA ASP A 75 7.28 -6.41 5.29
C ASP A 75 7.50 -5.12 4.50
N GLY A 76 7.67 -4.02 5.22
CA GLY A 76 7.61 -2.68 4.65
C GLY A 76 8.66 -1.73 5.21
N HIS A 77 9.61 -1.26 4.39
CA HIS A 77 10.54 -0.22 4.87
C HIS A 77 9.86 1.14 5.04
N ARG A 78 9.03 1.54 4.07
CA ARG A 78 8.35 2.83 4.12
C ARG A 78 6.98 2.76 3.49
N LEU A 79 5.96 2.94 4.32
CA LEU A 79 4.57 3.11 3.89
C LEU A 79 4.15 4.56 4.10
N THR A 80 3.56 5.15 3.07
CA THR A 80 2.98 6.49 3.14
C THR A 80 1.61 6.48 2.51
N CYS A 81 0.61 6.95 3.24
CA CYS A 81 -0.74 7.17 2.75
C CYS A 81 -1.13 8.63 3.03
N ALA A 82 -1.75 9.30 2.06
CA ALA A 82 -2.40 10.59 2.37
C ALA A 82 -3.69 10.29 3.13
N ASP A 83 -4.67 9.69 2.48
CA ASP A 83 -5.98 9.40 3.09
C ASP A 83 -6.26 7.90 3.05
N GLY A 84 -6.35 7.29 4.24
CA GLY A 84 -6.41 5.85 4.37
C GLY A 84 -7.39 5.33 5.40
N HIS A 85 -8.38 4.54 5.00
CA HIS A 85 -9.35 4.00 5.98
C HIS A 85 -8.74 2.91 6.88
N ARG A 86 -7.93 2.02 6.30
CA ARG A 86 -7.29 0.93 7.05
C ARG A 86 -5.90 0.63 6.52
N LEU A 87 -4.90 0.86 7.37
CA LEU A 87 -3.52 0.50 7.12
C LEU A 87 -3.10 -0.61 8.08
N THR A 88 -2.51 -1.67 7.54
CA THR A 88 -1.97 -2.79 8.31
C THR A 88 -0.59 -3.15 7.79
N CYS A 89 0.39 -3.20 8.67
CA CYS A 89 1.73 -3.71 8.40
C CYS A 89 2.04 -4.80 9.43
N ALA A 90 2.66 -5.91 9.02
CA ALA A 90 3.25 -6.82 9.99
C ALA A 90 4.55 -6.18 10.50
N ASP A 91 5.54 -6.06 9.61
CA ASP A 91 6.88 -5.59 9.96
C ASP A 91 7.22 -4.31 9.18
N GLY A 92 7.32 -3.19 9.89
CA GLY A 92 7.32 -1.86 9.29
C GLY A 92 8.37 -0.92 9.87
N HIS A 93 9.37 -0.50 9.10
CA HIS A 93 10.33 0.48 9.62
C HIS A 93 9.73 1.88 9.79
N ARG A 94 8.92 2.33 8.82
CA ARG A 94 8.29 3.66 8.87
C ARG A 94 6.92 3.66 8.22
N LEU A 95 5.89 3.91 9.02
CA LEU A 95 4.52 4.13 8.58
C LEU A 95 4.13 5.59 8.79
N THR A 96 3.57 6.22 7.76
CA THR A 96 3.06 7.59 7.82
C THR A 96 1.70 7.68 7.15
N CYS A 97 0.73 8.26 7.86
CA CYS A 97 -0.61 8.52 7.35
C CYS A 97 -0.98 9.98 7.64
N ALA A 98 -1.50 10.72 6.66
CA ALA A 98 -1.96 12.08 6.92
C ALA A 98 -3.34 12.03 7.58
N ASP A 99 -4.34 11.48 6.89
CA ASP A 99 -5.67 11.19 7.42
C ASP A 99 -5.88 9.67 7.42
N GLY A 100 -6.28 9.11 8.56
CA GLY A 100 -6.61 7.70 8.56
C GLY A 100 -7.33 7.20 9.78
N HIS A 101 -8.33 6.35 9.54
CA HIS A 101 -9.23 5.89 10.58
C HIS A 101 -8.69 4.73 11.40
N ARG A 102 -7.86 3.86 10.81
CA ARG A 102 -7.31 2.70 11.50
C ARG A 102 -5.92 2.36 11.00
N LEU A 103 -4.95 2.47 11.91
CA LEU A 103 -3.56 2.09 11.69
C LEU A 103 -3.18 0.94 12.61
N THR A 104 -2.53 -0.07 12.08
CA THR A 104 -2.05 -1.22 12.85
C THR A 104 -0.68 -1.64 12.32
N CYS A 105 0.30 -1.74 13.19
CA CYS A 105 1.62 -2.30 12.92
C CYS A 105 1.87 -3.36 13.99
N ALA A 106 2.33 -4.55 13.63
CA ALA A 106 2.70 -5.56 14.62
C ALA A 106 4.07 -5.21 15.21
N ASP A 107 5.08 -5.16 14.34
CA ASP A 107 6.46 -4.82 14.71
C ASP A 107 6.91 -3.63 13.86
N GLY A 108 7.34 -2.53 14.49
CA GLY A 108 7.73 -1.37 13.71
C GLY A 108 8.43 -0.26 14.46
N LEU A 109 9.39 0.36 13.76
CA LEU A 109 10.29 1.37 14.33
C LEU A 109 9.63 2.75 14.49
N ARG A 110 8.72 3.13 13.59
CA ARG A 110 8.12 4.47 13.60
C ARG A 110 6.75 4.52 12.95
N LEU A 111 5.73 4.87 13.73
CA LEU A 111 4.38 5.19 13.26
C LEU A 111 4.12 6.69 13.40
N THR A 112 3.52 7.33 12.39
CA THR A 112 3.09 8.73 12.46
C THR A 112 1.73 8.88 11.79
N CYS A 113 0.76 9.43 12.52
CA CYS A 113 -0.57 9.78 12.00
C CYS A 113 -0.92 11.21 12.38
N ALA A 114 -1.48 11.97 11.44
CA ALA A 114 -1.91 13.34 11.65
C ALA A 114 -3.45 13.45 11.65
N ASP A 115 -4.13 12.60 12.42
CA ASP A 115 -5.60 12.61 12.45
C ASP A 115 -6.16 13.77 13.31
N ARG A 116 -7.22 14.43 12.80
CA ARG A 116 -8.04 15.42 13.51
C ARG A 116 -9.22 14.79 14.27
N GLY A 117 -9.47 13.48 14.15
CA GLY A 117 -10.73 12.85 14.56
C GLY A 117 -10.70 11.84 15.69
N ARG A 118 -9.87 10.77 15.64
CA ARG A 118 -9.86 9.67 16.64
C ARG A 118 -8.63 8.78 16.45
N SER A 119 -7.55 9.14 17.13
CA SER A 119 -6.31 8.36 17.15
C SER A 119 -6.43 7.10 18.02
N HIS A 120 -6.72 5.94 17.43
CA HIS A 120 -6.33 4.66 18.04
C HIS A 120 -4.89 4.34 17.63
N VAL A 121 -3.93 4.91 18.38
CA VAL A 121 -2.53 4.49 18.33
C VAL A 121 -2.45 3.20 19.14
N SER A 122 -2.41 2.04 18.48
CA SER A 122 -2.03 0.79 19.13
C SER A 122 -0.53 0.60 19.01
N LEU A 123 0.02 0.27 20.18
CA LEU A 123 1.40 0.30 20.64
C LEU A 123 2.38 -0.49 19.80
N ILE A 124 3.63 -0.03 19.82
CA ILE A 124 4.86 -0.78 19.51
C ILE A 124 4.89 -2.04 20.40
N LEU A 125 5.12 -3.21 19.81
CA LEU A 125 5.83 -4.28 20.49
C LEU A 125 7.12 -4.57 19.71
N SER A 126 8.18 -4.75 20.49
CA SER A 126 9.56 -5.10 20.13
C SER A 126 10.44 -3.99 19.56
#